data_AF-A0A0D2HWZ4-F1
#
_entry.id   AF-A0A0D2HWZ4-F1
#
_cell.length_a   1.000
_cell.length_b   1.000
_cell.length_c   1.000
_cell.angle_alpha   90.00
_cell.angle_beta   90.00
_cell.angle_gamma   90.00
#
_symmetry.space_group_name_H-M   'P 1'
#
loop_
_entity.id
_entity.type
_entity.pdbx_description
1 polymer ?
#
loop_
_entity_poly.entity_id
_entity_poly.type
_entity_poly.pdbx_seq_one_letter_code
_entity_poly.pdbx_strand_id
1 'polypeptide(L)'
;MPFKPSTFDLVRASHVVEHLPDICGFMAEVHRVLKPGGRIYILTPHYSAAGSYRDPTHIHHLALKSFDYFCGLTDEDFLPVQYRFEMLKRRILFGRKARLGIEAWANRHPDLYEQHLAMLLPALEIEIWMRALK
;
A
#
# COMPACT_ATOMS: atom_id res chain seq x y z
N MET A 1 17.21 7.73 -7.32
CA MET A 1 18.31 7.66 -6.32
C MET A 1 19.50 6.95 -6.98
N PRO A 2 20.78 7.11 -6.56
CA PRO A 2 21.92 6.56 -7.32
C PRO A 2 22.24 5.09 -6.99
N PHE A 3 21.24 4.24 -6.77
CA PHE A 3 21.46 2.82 -6.51
C PHE A 3 21.55 2.01 -7.80
N LYS A 4 22.38 0.96 -7.82
CA LYS A 4 22.43 0.02 -8.94
C LYS A 4 21.14 -0.81 -9.01
N PRO A 5 20.71 -1.28 -10.20
CA PRO A 5 19.61 -2.23 -10.29
C PRO A 5 19.92 -3.52 -9.51
N SER A 6 18.89 -4.22 -9.03
CA SER A 6 19.01 -5.53 -8.38
C SER A 6 19.99 -5.56 -7.19
N THR A 7 19.97 -4.54 -6.35
CA THR A 7 20.88 -4.40 -5.20
C THR A 7 20.27 -4.93 -3.90
N PHE A 8 18.98 -4.69 -3.66
CA PHE A 8 18.37 -4.92 -2.35
C PHE A 8 17.45 -6.14 -2.35
N ASP A 9 17.44 -6.87 -1.24
CA ASP A 9 16.49 -7.96 -0.99
C ASP A 9 15.14 -7.44 -0.45
N LEU A 10 15.15 -6.27 0.21
CA LEU A 10 13.99 -5.63 0.80
C LEU A 10 14.06 -4.11 0.66
N VAL A 11 12.96 -3.50 0.25
CA VAL A 11 12.69 -2.07 0.40
C VAL A 11 11.58 -1.89 1.43
N ARG A 12 11.74 -0.93 2.34
CA ARG A 12 10.74 -0.59 3.35
C ARG A 12 10.31 0.87 3.19
N ALA A 13 9.04 1.10 2.91
CA ALA A 13 8.41 2.42 2.90
C ALA A 13 7.42 2.49 4.05
N SER A 14 7.65 3.36 5.03
CA SER A 14 6.81 3.48 6.21
C SER A 14 6.49 4.94 6.41
N HIS A 15 5.23 5.30 6.16
CA HIS A 15 4.71 6.67 6.22
C HIS A 15 5.51 7.61 5.30
N VAL A 16 5.52 7.26 4.01
CA VAL A 16 6.33 7.96 2.99
C VAL A 16 5.54 8.06 1.70
N VAL A 17 4.91 6.96 1.26
CA VAL A 17 4.23 6.86 -0.04
C VAL A 17 3.11 7.88 -0.21
N GLU A 18 2.45 8.26 0.87
CA GLU A 18 1.37 9.25 0.92
C GLU A 18 1.82 10.69 0.68
N HIS A 19 3.12 10.94 0.77
CA HIS A 19 3.75 12.24 0.52
C HIS A 19 4.38 12.33 -0.88
N LEU A 20 4.45 11.22 -1.63
CA LEU A 20 5.18 11.18 -2.89
C LEU A 20 4.34 11.70 -4.06
N PRO A 21 4.78 12.71 -4.82
CA PRO A 21 4.01 13.25 -5.95
C PRO A 21 3.91 12.28 -7.13
N ASP A 22 4.78 11.26 -7.18
CA ASP A 22 4.81 10.25 -8.23
C ASP A 22 5.01 8.85 -7.63
N ILE A 23 3.89 8.20 -7.26
CA ILE A 23 3.89 6.82 -6.78
C ILE A 23 4.33 5.86 -7.91
N CYS A 24 3.99 6.12 -9.17
CA CYS A 24 4.35 5.25 -10.28
C CYS A 24 5.86 5.23 -10.53
N GLY A 25 6.51 6.40 -10.52
CA GLY A 25 7.96 6.51 -10.61
C GLY A 25 8.67 5.93 -9.39
N PHE A 26 8.10 6.12 -8.19
CA PHE A 26 8.61 5.46 -6.97
C PHE A 26 8.57 3.93 -7.10
N MET A 27 7.43 3.36 -7.49
CA MET A 27 7.28 1.91 -7.63
C MET A 27 8.16 1.35 -8.75
N ALA A 28 8.41 2.11 -9.82
CA ALA A 28 9.37 1.75 -10.87
C ALA A 28 10.80 1.68 -10.32
N GLU A 29 11.21 2.67 -9.53
CA GLU A 29 12.54 2.71 -8.92
C GLU A 29 12.72 1.57 -7.91
N VAL A 30 11.70 1.30 -7.09
CA VAL A 30 11.65 0.16 -6.17
C VAL A 30 11.87 -1.15 -6.94
N HIS A 31 11.12 -1.36 -8.02
CA HIS A 31 11.25 -2.55 -8.85
C HIS A 31 12.68 -2.68 -9.42
N ARG A 32 13.23 -1.57 -9.93
CA ARG A 32 14.58 -1.52 -10.48
C ARG A 32 15.63 -1.96 -9.46
N VAL A 33 15.58 -1.39 -8.24
CA VAL A 33 16.61 -1.61 -7.21
C VAL A 33 16.46 -2.92 -6.45
N LEU A 34 15.27 -3.52 -6.40
CA LEU A 34 15.07 -4.85 -5.82
C LEU A 34 15.72 -5.93 -6.67
N LYS A 35 16.31 -6.96 -6.04
CA LYS A 35 16.74 -8.19 -6.74
C LYS A 35 15.52 -8.96 -7.30
N PRO A 36 15.70 -9.90 -8.26
CA PRO A 36 14.66 -10.87 -8.58
C PRO A 36 14.16 -11.55 -7.29
N GLY A 37 12.84 -11.56 -7.06
CA GLY A 37 12.24 -12.09 -5.83
C GLY A 37 12.39 -11.19 -4.59
N GLY A 38 13.05 -10.04 -4.71
CA GLY A 38 13.12 -9.01 -3.67
C GLY A 38 11.73 -8.46 -3.35
N ARG A 39 11.56 -7.96 -2.13
CA ARG A 39 10.24 -7.56 -1.60
C ARG A 39 10.18 -6.08 -1.28
N ILE A 40 9.00 -5.50 -1.39
CA ILE A 40 8.69 -4.20 -0.80
C ILE A 40 7.65 -4.39 0.31
N TYR A 41 7.90 -3.70 1.43
CA TYR A 41 6.94 -3.47 2.50
C TYR A 41 6.48 -2.02 2.47
N ILE A 42 5.18 -1.80 2.48
CA ILE A 42 4.56 -0.47 2.58
C ILE A 42 3.66 -0.45 3.81
N LEU A 43 3.85 0.54 4.67
CA LEU A 43 2.94 0.90 5.75
C LEU A 43 2.59 2.38 5.59
N THR A 44 1.32 2.69 5.49
CA THR A 44 0.84 4.06 5.28
C THR A 44 -0.54 4.24 5.92
N PRO A 45 -0.92 5.47 6.32
CA PRO A 45 -2.25 5.73 6.86
C PRO A 45 -3.35 5.27 5.89
N HIS A 46 -4.35 4.58 6.44
CA HIS A 46 -5.58 4.27 5.69
C HIS A 46 -6.34 5.58 5.42
N TYR A 47 -7.02 5.72 4.28
CA TYR A 47 -7.71 6.97 3.92
C TYR A 47 -8.70 7.44 4.99
N SER A 48 -9.38 6.53 5.69
CA SER A 48 -10.32 6.90 6.74
C SER A 48 -9.65 7.40 8.03
N ALA A 49 -8.34 7.21 8.19
CA ALA A 49 -7.65 7.54 9.43
C ALA A 49 -7.63 9.05 9.64
N ALA A 50 -7.93 9.50 10.86
CA ALA A 50 -7.82 10.92 11.21
C ALA A 50 -6.40 11.48 10.99
N GLY A 51 -5.36 10.64 11.14
CA GLY A 51 -3.98 11.00 10.84
C GLY A 51 -3.73 11.23 9.34
N SER A 52 -4.49 10.57 8.46
CA SER A 52 -4.37 10.73 7.01
C SER A 52 -4.69 12.17 6.58
N TYR A 53 -5.64 12.86 7.24
CA TYR A 53 -6.00 14.25 6.91
C TYR A 53 -5.42 15.30 7.86
N ARG A 54 -4.79 14.90 8.97
CA ARG A 54 -4.20 15.83 9.94
C ARG A 54 -2.85 16.36 9.46
N ASP A 55 -2.10 15.54 8.75
CA ASP A 55 -0.81 15.95 8.19
C ASP A 55 -1.05 16.72 6.88
N PRO A 56 -0.70 18.02 6.81
CA PRO A 56 -0.91 18.84 5.61
C PRO A 56 0.02 18.45 4.44
N THR A 57 1.00 17.57 4.67
CA THR A 57 1.94 17.10 3.65
C THR A 57 1.49 15.82 2.97
N HIS A 58 0.39 15.19 3.43
CA HIS A 58 -0.23 14.09 2.71
C HIS A 58 -0.92 14.62 1.46
N ILE A 59 -0.56 14.08 0.31
CA ILE A 59 -1.19 14.37 -0.97
C ILE A 59 -1.95 13.16 -1.52
N HIS A 60 -1.79 12.00 -0.90
CA HIS A 60 -2.55 10.79 -1.19
C HIS A 60 -3.19 10.22 0.07
N HIS A 61 -4.45 9.79 -0.05
CA HIS A 61 -5.19 9.07 0.98
C HIS A 61 -5.51 7.68 0.43
N LEU A 62 -4.76 6.67 0.89
CA LEU A 62 -4.69 5.37 0.24
C LEU A 62 -5.64 4.35 0.90
N ALA A 63 -6.21 3.49 0.06
CA ALA A 63 -7.04 2.35 0.46
C ALA A 63 -6.28 1.04 0.27
N LEU A 64 -6.81 -0.07 0.80
CA LEU A 64 -6.18 -1.38 0.77
C LEU A 64 -5.79 -1.83 -0.65
N LYS A 65 -6.62 -1.50 -1.63
CA LYS A 65 -6.43 -1.87 -3.05
C LYS A 65 -5.66 -0.83 -3.87
N SER A 66 -5.16 0.26 -3.27
CA SER A 66 -4.44 1.29 -4.03
C SER A 66 -3.19 0.79 -4.75
N PHE A 67 -2.60 -0.35 -4.31
CA PHE A 67 -1.42 -0.95 -4.94
C PHE A 67 -1.72 -2.15 -5.85
N ASP A 68 -2.99 -2.54 -6.00
CA ASP A 68 -3.44 -3.64 -6.88
C ASP A 68 -3.05 -3.36 -8.34
N TYR A 69 -3.00 -2.08 -8.68
CA TYR A 69 -2.55 -1.53 -9.94
C TYR A 69 -1.19 -2.09 -10.39
N PHE A 70 -0.22 -2.13 -9.48
CA PHE A 70 1.14 -2.62 -9.77
C PHE A 70 1.23 -4.14 -9.82
N CYS A 71 0.15 -4.83 -9.47
CA CYS A 71 0.05 -6.28 -9.42
C CYS A 71 -0.82 -6.88 -10.53
N GLY A 72 -1.47 -6.05 -11.36
CA GLY A 72 -2.42 -6.57 -12.35
C GLY A 72 -3.70 -7.13 -11.76
N LEU A 73 -4.10 -6.63 -10.59
CA LEU A 73 -5.30 -7.08 -9.88
C LEU A 73 -6.46 -6.10 -10.08
N THR A 74 -6.29 -5.09 -10.92
CA THR A 74 -7.30 -4.10 -11.30
C THR A 74 -8.03 -4.53 -12.58
N ASP A 75 -9.35 -4.37 -12.59
CA ASP A 75 -10.18 -4.65 -13.78
C ASP A 75 -9.92 -3.63 -14.92
N GLU A 76 -9.39 -2.46 -14.56
CA GLU A 76 -9.12 -1.36 -15.49
C GLU A 76 -7.64 -0.90 -15.36
N ASP A 77 -6.75 -1.55 -16.11
CA ASP A 77 -5.33 -1.20 -16.18
C ASP A 77 -5.15 0.06 -17.06
N PHE A 78 -5.42 1.25 -16.51
CA PHE A 78 -5.35 2.52 -17.25
C PHE A 78 -3.93 3.06 -17.53
N LEU A 79 -2.89 2.49 -16.93
CA LEU A 79 -1.48 2.85 -17.09
C LEU A 79 -0.66 1.62 -17.56
N PRO A 80 0.00 1.66 -18.72
CA PRO A 80 0.91 0.58 -19.11
C PRO A 80 2.18 0.63 -18.24
N VAL A 81 2.15 0.03 -17.05
CA VAL A 81 3.34 -0.17 -16.22
C VAL A 81 4.23 -1.24 -16.83
N GLN A 82 5.49 -0.89 -17.10
CA GLN A 82 6.49 -1.79 -17.71
C GLN A 82 7.10 -2.78 -16.70
N TYR A 83 6.62 -2.76 -15.47
CA TYR A 83 7.08 -3.60 -14.37
C TYR A 83 5.87 -4.17 -13.64
N ARG A 84 6.03 -5.35 -13.04
CA ARG A 84 4.98 -5.99 -12.25
C ARG A 84 5.50 -6.46 -10.90
N PHE A 85 4.58 -6.47 -9.95
CA PHE A 85 4.75 -7.07 -8.66
C PHE A 85 3.74 -8.20 -8.47
N GLU A 86 4.06 -9.10 -7.56
CA GLU A 86 3.13 -10.08 -7.03
C GLU A 86 2.70 -9.63 -5.64
N MET A 87 1.40 -9.52 -5.42
CA MET A 87 0.83 -9.22 -4.10
C MET A 87 1.03 -10.43 -3.17
N LEU A 88 1.78 -10.24 -2.08
CA LEU A 88 1.99 -11.30 -1.08
C LEU A 88 1.01 -11.20 0.07
N LYS A 89 0.73 -9.97 0.51
CA LYS A 89 -0.11 -9.71 1.69
C LYS A 89 -0.60 -8.27 1.63
N ARG A 90 -1.85 -8.06 2.01
CA ARG A 90 -2.43 -6.74 2.28
C ARG A 90 -3.33 -6.82 3.51
N ARG A 91 -3.24 -5.86 4.42
CA ARG A 91 -4.09 -5.81 5.62
C ARG A 91 -4.51 -4.40 5.97
N ILE A 92 -5.72 -4.28 6.48
CA ILE A 92 -6.23 -3.11 7.18
C ILE A 92 -5.88 -3.28 8.66
N LEU A 93 -5.19 -2.30 9.23
CA LEU A 93 -4.77 -2.32 10.63
C LEU A 93 -5.59 -1.32 11.43
N PHE A 94 -5.98 -1.72 12.63
CA PHE A 94 -6.62 -0.84 13.58
C PHE A 94 -5.71 -0.57 14.79
N GLY A 95 -5.85 0.60 15.39
CA GLY A 95 -5.05 0.96 16.57
C GLY A 95 -5.32 0.05 17.78
N ARG A 96 -4.42 0.05 18.76
CA ARG A 96 -4.47 -0.81 19.96
C ARG A 96 -5.78 -0.73 20.77
N LYS A 97 -6.58 0.33 20.60
CA LYS A 97 -7.88 0.53 21.25
C LYS A 97 -9.07 0.00 20.45
N ALA A 98 -8.84 -0.50 19.24
CA ALA A 98 -9.88 -1.00 18.36
C ALA A 98 -10.25 -2.45 18.68
N ARG A 99 -11.54 -2.73 18.49
CA ARG A 99 -12.30 -3.81 19.10
C ARG A 99 -11.86 -5.18 18.57
N LEU A 100 -11.55 -6.11 19.49
CA LEU A 100 -11.33 -7.53 19.20
C LEU A 100 -12.38 -8.02 18.20
N GLY A 101 -11.93 -8.50 17.03
CA GLY A 101 -12.79 -9.03 15.98
C GLY A 101 -13.11 -8.10 14.80
N ILE A 102 -13.08 -6.77 14.98
CA ILE A 102 -13.35 -5.83 13.86
C ILE A 102 -12.25 -5.91 12.81
N GLU A 103 -10.98 -5.88 13.23
CA GLU A 103 -9.87 -6.01 12.29
C GLU A 103 -9.96 -7.33 11.50
N ALA A 104 -10.23 -8.44 12.19
CA ALA A 104 -10.37 -9.74 11.55
C ALA A 104 -11.53 -9.78 10.55
N TRP A 105 -12.66 -9.17 10.89
CA TRP A 105 -13.82 -9.08 10.00
C TRP A 105 -13.53 -8.15 8.80
N ALA A 106 -12.97 -6.97 9.03
CA ALA A 106 -12.61 -6.01 7.98
C ALA A 106 -11.62 -6.61 6.98
N ASN A 107 -10.63 -7.38 7.45
CA ASN A 107 -9.70 -8.07 6.55
C ASN A 107 -10.31 -9.28 5.82
N ARG A 108 -11.43 -9.85 6.30
CA ARG A 108 -12.20 -10.87 5.55
C ARG A 108 -13.14 -10.25 4.51
N HIS A 109 -13.60 -9.04 4.76
CA HIS A 109 -14.55 -8.32 3.90
C HIS A 109 -14.08 -6.87 3.63
N PRO A 110 -12.90 -6.69 3.01
CA PRO A 110 -12.28 -5.36 2.90
C PRO A 110 -13.12 -4.39 2.10
N ASP A 111 -13.72 -4.83 0.99
CA ASP A 111 -14.55 -3.97 0.14
C ASP A 111 -15.80 -3.47 0.89
N LEU A 112 -16.51 -4.37 1.58
CA LEU A 112 -17.68 -3.99 2.38
C LEU A 112 -17.29 -3.02 3.51
N TYR A 113 -16.13 -3.23 4.12
CA TYR A 113 -15.63 -2.35 5.16
C TYR A 113 -15.30 -0.96 4.61
N GLU A 114 -14.45 -0.87 3.58
CA GLU A 114 -14.02 0.40 2.99
C GLU A 114 -15.21 1.18 2.40
N GLN A 115 -16.10 0.51 1.66
CA GLN A 115 -17.23 1.18 1.00
C GLN A 115 -18.31 1.67 1.96
N HIS A 116 -18.51 1.02 3.11
CA HIS A 116 -19.70 1.28 3.94
C HIS A 116 -19.41 1.61 5.40
N LEU A 117 -18.28 1.18 5.96
CA LEU A 117 -18.04 1.24 7.41
C LEU A 117 -16.82 2.06 7.81
N ALA A 118 -15.89 2.31 6.90
CA ALA A 118 -14.63 2.99 7.22
C ALA A 118 -14.83 4.41 7.79
N MET A 119 -15.89 5.12 7.40
CA MET A 119 -16.20 6.44 7.95
C MET A 119 -16.76 6.38 9.38
N LEU A 120 -17.46 5.31 9.74
CA LEU A 120 -18.01 5.11 11.09
C LEU A 120 -16.98 4.48 12.04
N LEU A 121 -16.16 3.60 11.51
CA LEU A 121 -15.14 2.85 12.23
C LEU A 121 -13.78 3.03 11.54
N PRO A 122 -13.13 4.20 11.68
CA PRO A 122 -11.87 4.48 11.01
C PRO A 122 -10.78 3.45 11.31
N ALA A 123 -10.18 2.90 10.27
CA ALA A 123 -8.93 2.16 10.36
C ALA A 123 -7.77 3.12 10.62
N LEU A 124 -6.62 2.56 11.00
CA LEU A 124 -5.40 3.33 11.27
C LEU A 124 -4.47 3.34 10.06
N GLU A 125 -4.13 2.15 9.55
CA GLU A 125 -3.08 1.96 8.55
C GLU A 125 -3.46 0.84 7.59
N ILE A 126 -2.80 0.82 6.44
CA ILE A 126 -2.73 -0.36 5.57
C ILE A 126 -1.30 -0.89 5.54
N GLU A 127 -1.17 -2.22 5.61
CA GLU A 127 0.07 -2.97 5.47
C GLU A 127 0.06 -3.70 4.13
N ILE A 128 1.04 -3.44 3.27
CA ILE A 128 1.18 -4.09 1.96
C ILE A 128 2.56 -4.75 1.84
N TRP A 129 2.58 -5.99 1.38
CA TRP A 129 3.78 -6.71 0.97
C TRP A 129 3.65 -7.14 -0.48
N MET A 130 4.67 -6.82 -1.27
CA MET A 130 4.75 -7.23 -2.66
C MET A 130 6.13 -7.79 -2.99
N ARG A 131 6.21 -8.66 -3.99
CA ARG A 131 7.44 -9.22 -4.55
C ARG A 131 7.66 -8.73 -5.97
N ALA A 132 8.88 -8.30 -6.31
CA ALA A 132 9.20 -7.86 -7.66
C ALA A 132 9.26 -9.06 -8.63
N LEU A 133 8.54 -8.96 -9.75
CA LEU A 133 8.59 -9.91 -10.87
C LEU A 133 9.51 -9.33 -11.95
N LYS A 134 10.63 -10.00 -12.23
CA LYS A 134 11.65 -9.56 -13.20
C LYS A 134 11.73 -10.48 -14.39
#